data_AF-A0A956FIH4-F1
#
_entry.id   AF-A0A956FIH4-F1
#
_cell.length_a   1.000
_cell.length_b   1.000
_cell.length_c   1.000
_cell.angle_alpha   90.00
_cell.angle_beta   90.00
_cell.angle_gamma   90.00
#
_symmetry.space_group_name_H-M   'P 1'
#
loop_
_entity.id
_entity.type
_entity.pdbx_description
1 polymer ?
#
loop_
_entity_poly.entity_id
_entity_poly.type
_entity_poly.pdbx_seq_one_letter_code
_entity_poly.pdbx_strand_id
1 'polypeptide(L)'
;MKRTCLISCALTAAVLAPASASAEPGILYIPTEAVTLRPTGLAPCGSDVNSALGCGGASSETEEPPYADAANLTTSVADNLVAYDVMVTNTRPPEYISYTMLLPGDTPLEMDAGGYQSFTCTFGGKNCGALARNRIYSTSGTTQNCIDPEIVHASMFAFGRSAGLEGVTNPEDWMNYVVDVGPLGGPDYATPPMGFQDVCNDRVEPQGFDDRGMQISLPLDCTSLDHVACDGPGGEQGQNSHQDLMEFFGARVEDTEAPVLTNIVPEDGTTLAAGDDLVLDVDIADADPVVGVRWTIQSEAIVNDTFPEGILDQCTNDVCFANWNDALPLKATDSDWNVTLEGLPAGDYVITLEAADYHGNIADMVTINVTIEGGTSDETGGSATGGNDETGNDTNDFTTGANDDTGGNDTANADGGDDTSGCSCTTSGSGREGAAFMLLGLMGLGAMRRRRR
;
A
#
# COMPACT_ATOMS: atom_id res chain seq x y z
N MET A 1 42.61 -34.46 -41.69
CA MET A 1 41.66 -34.78 -40.61
C MET A 1 41.41 -33.50 -39.82
N LYS A 2 40.27 -32.83 -40.04
CA LYS A 2 39.88 -31.62 -39.30
C LYS A 2 39.12 -32.07 -38.05
N ARG A 3 39.64 -31.76 -36.86
CA ARG A 3 38.99 -32.06 -35.57
C ARG A 3 38.08 -30.89 -35.21
N THR A 4 36.78 -31.13 -35.29
CA THR A 4 35.73 -30.24 -34.80
C THR A 4 35.64 -30.42 -33.29
N CYS A 5 35.88 -29.37 -32.52
CA CYS A 5 35.76 -29.35 -31.06
C CYS A 5 34.34 -28.85 -30.72
N LEU A 6 33.48 -29.75 -30.25
CA LEU A 6 32.15 -29.41 -29.71
C LEU A 6 32.33 -28.95 -28.27
N ILE A 7 32.21 -27.65 -28.04
CA ILE A 7 32.10 -27.06 -26.69
C ILE A 7 30.65 -27.25 -26.27
N SER A 8 30.43 -28.17 -25.33
CA SER A 8 29.13 -28.38 -24.69
C SER A 8 29.02 -27.35 -23.56
N CYS A 9 28.32 -26.24 -23.81
CA CYS A 9 27.90 -25.32 -22.76
C CYS A 9 26.75 -25.97 -21.98
N ALA A 10 27.05 -26.52 -20.82
CA ALA A 10 26.05 -26.84 -19.82
C ALA A 10 25.55 -25.51 -19.23
N LEU A 11 24.38 -25.06 -19.68
CA LEU A 11 23.67 -23.95 -19.06
C LEU A 11 23.06 -24.49 -17.76
N THR A 12 23.77 -24.32 -16.64
CA THR A 12 23.22 -24.61 -15.32
C THR A 12 22.25 -23.48 -14.99
N ALA A 13 20.96 -23.67 -15.28
CA ALA A 13 19.91 -22.83 -14.73
C ALA A 13 19.88 -23.09 -13.22
N ALA A 14 20.60 -22.27 -12.44
CA ALA A 14 20.38 -22.20 -11.02
C ALA A 14 18.96 -21.66 -10.85
N VAL A 15 18.02 -22.56 -10.54
CA VAL A 15 16.74 -22.17 -9.97
C VAL A 15 17.12 -21.55 -8.63
N LEU A 16 17.18 -20.22 -8.58
CA LEU A 16 17.22 -19.49 -7.33
C LEU A 16 15.96 -19.92 -6.60
N ALA A 17 16.11 -20.65 -5.49
CA ALA A 17 15.01 -20.80 -4.56
C ALA A 17 14.53 -19.38 -4.22
N PRO A 18 13.22 -19.12 -4.19
CA PRO A 18 12.73 -17.85 -3.70
C PRO A 18 13.39 -17.61 -2.35
N ALA A 19 14.06 -16.47 -2.19
CA ALA A 19 14.53 -16.06 -0.88
C ALA A 19 13.28 -16.03 0.00
N SER A 20 13.27 -16.78 1.10
CA SER A 20 12.29 -16.62 2.16
C SER A 20 12.23 -15.12 2.44
N ALA A 21 11.03 -14.53 2.32
CA ALA A 21 10.87 -13.13 2.68
C ALA A 21 11.45 -12.95 4.09
N SER A 22 12.27 -11.92 4.28
CA SER A 22 12.75 -11.62 5.62
C SER A 22 11.53 -11.37 6.49
N ALA A 23 11.51 -11.93 7.69
CA ALA A 23 10.55 -11.50 8.70
C ALA A 23 10.67 -9.98 8.88
N GLU A 24 9.53 -9.29 8.93
CA GLU A 24 9.44 -7.85 8.98
C GLU A 24 8.49 -7.40 10.10
N PRO A 25 8.87 -6.40 10.91
CA PRO A 25 8.03 -5.93 12.00
C PRO A 25 6.69 -5.37 11.50
N GLY A 26 5.69 -5.35 12.38
CA GLY A 26 4.36 -4.83 12.09
C GLY A 26 3.86 -3.85 13.14
N ILE A 27 2.96 -2.97 12.73
CA ILE A 27 2.19 -2.14 13.67
C ILE A 27 0.72 -2.52 13.60
N LEU A 28 0.14 -2.85 14.76
CA LEU A 28 -1.30 -3.00 14.96
C LEU A 28 -1.83 -1.81 15.75
N TYR A 29 -2.56 -0.95 15.06
CA TYR A 29 -3.17 0.25 15.63
C TYR A 29 -4.62 -0.01 16.05
N ILE A 30 -4.93 0.23 17.33
CA ILE A 30 -6.30 0.17 17.88
C ILE A 30 -6.66 1.59 18.36
N PRO A 31 -7.52 2.33 17.64
CA PRO A 31 -7.77 3.73 17.92
C PRO A 31 -8.55 3.93 19.22
N THR A 32 -8.21 5.02 19.92
CA THR A 32 -8.97 5.51 21.09
C THR A 32 -9.75 6.78 20.77
N GLU A 33 -9.60 7.27 19.55
CA GLU A 33 -10.29 8.40 18.93
C GLU A 33 -11.23 7.92 17.81
N ALA A 34 -12.16 8.80 17.40
CA ALA A 34 -13.02 8.51 16.27
C ALA A 34 -12.21 8.47 14.97
N VAL A 35 -12.53 7.52 14.10
CA VAL A 35 -11.87 7.35 12.80
C VAL A 35 -12.86 7.67 11.69
N THR A 36 -12.48 8.57 10.79
CA THR A 36 -13.24 8.80 9.56
C THR A 36 -12.89 7.72 8.53
N LEU A 37 -13.85 6.83 8.26
CA LEU A 37 -13.76 5.89 7.15
C LEU A 37 -14.23 6.54 5.86
N ARG A 38 -13.49 6.29 4.80
CA ARG A 38 -13.71 6.86 3.47
C ARG A 38 -13.83 5.72 2.44
N PRO A 39 -14.75 5.82 1.47
CA PRO A 39 -14.84 4.87 0.38
C PRO A 39 -13.57 4.90 -0.48
N THR A 40 -13.12 3.73 -0.91
CA THR A 40 -12.05 3.61 -1.92
C THR A 40 -12.52 4.14 -3.27
N GLY A 41 -11.60 4.71 -4.06
CA GLY A 41 -11.85 5.24 -5.40
C GLY A 41 -12.27 6.71 -5.45
N LEU A 42 -12.32 7.39 -4.29
CA LEU A 42 -12.59 8.82 -4.17
C LEU A 42 -11.46 9.50 -3.41
N ALA A 43 -10.94 10.62 -3.94
CA ALA A 43 -9.89 11.38 -3.27
C ALA A 43 -10.26 11.71 -1.80
N PRO A 44 -9.32 11.56 -0.83
CA PRO A 44 -7.91 11.18 -1.03
C PRO A 44 -7.68 9.68 -1.24
N CYS A 45 -8.70 8.84 -1.10
CA CYS A 45 -8.61 7.40 -1.27
C CYS A 45 -8.49 6.98 -2.74
N GLY A 46 -7.33 6.45 -3.09
CA GLY A 46 -7.13 5.73 -4.35
C GLY A 46 -7.95 4.45 -4.44
N SER A 47 -7.60 3.56 -5.38
CA SER A 47 -8.26 2.25 -5.53
C SER A 47 -8.05 1.30 -4.35
N ASP A 48 -7.07 1.59 -3.51
CA ASP A 48 -6.55 0.66 -2.52
C ASP A 48 -6.99 1.04 -1.11
N VAL A 49 -7.00 0.04 -0.23
CA VAL A 49 -7.22 0.24 1.20
C VAL A 49 -5.99 0.94 1.77
N ASN A 50 -6.20 1.92 2.64
CA ASN A 50 -5.14 2.66 3.31
C ASN A 50 -5.59 3.04 4.73
N SER A 51 -4.92 2.49 5.74
CA SER A 51 -5.26 2.68 7.15
C SER A 51 -4.99 4.11 7.63
N ALA A 52 -3.89 4.73 7.19
CA ALA A 52 -3.53 6.09 7.54
C ALA A 52 -4.62 7.09 7.14
N LEU A 53 -5.17 6.93 5.93
CA LEU A 53 -6.23 7.78 5.39
C LEU A 53 -7.66 7.34 5.76
N GLY A 54 -7.82 6.20 6.44
CA GLY A 54 -9.14 5.62 6.73
C GLY A 54 -9.85 5.11 5.46
N CYS A 55 -9.11 4.80 4.40
CA CYS A 55 -9.65 4.33 3.14
C CYS A 55 -10.00 2.84 3.21
N GLY A 56 -11.29 2.52 3.28
CA GLY A 56 -11.75 1.13 3.28
C GLY A 56 -13.14 0.95 3.89
N GLY A 57 -13.83 -0.12 3.47
CA GLY A 57 -15.01 -0.67 4.15
C GLY A 57 -16.30 0.16 4.12
N ALA A 58 -16.25 1.46 3.80
CA ALA A 58 -17.39 2.35 3.82
C ALA A 58 -17.91 2.66 2.41
N SER A 59 -19.24 2.77 2.25
CA SER A 59 -19.88 3.21 1.00
C SER A 59 -19.95 4.73 0.87
N SER A 60 -19.80 5.44 1.99
CA SER A 60 -19.73 6.89 2.11
C SER A 60 -18.83 7.28 3.28
N GLU A 61 -18.36 8.53 3.30
CA GLU A 61 -17.59 9.04 4.44
C GLU A 61 -18.40 8.87 5.74
N THR A 62 -17.84 8.11 6.67
CA THR A 62 -18.52 7.68 7.91
C THR A 62 -17.56 7.87 9.08
N GLU A 63 -18.03 8.48 10.16
CA GLU A 63 -17.26 8.58 11.39
C GLU A 63 -17.57 7.39 12.29
N GLU A 64 -16.57 6.54 12.53
CA GLU A 64 -16.67 5.41 13.43
C GLU A 64 -16.17 5.81 14.83
N PRO A 65 -17.01 5.72 15.88
CA PRO A 65 -16.55 5.98 17.23
C PRO A 65 -15.58 4.88 17.69
N PRO A 66 -14.62 5.20 18.58
CA PRO A 66 -13.72 4.19 19.11
C PRO A 66 -14.48 3.21 20.00
N TYR A 67 -13.95 1.99 20.11
CA TYR A 67 -14.40 1.04 21.11
C TYR A 67 -14.22 1.63 22.52
N ALA A 68 -15.27 1.54 23.35
CA ALA A 68 -15.29 2.19 24.67
C ALA A 68 -14.13 1.76 25.59
N ASP A 69 -13.64 0.53 25.44
CA ASP A 69 -12.53 -0.03 26.22
C ASP A 69 -11.28 -0.30 25.38
N ALA A 70 -11.09 0.48 24.31
CA ALA A 70 -9.98 0.32 23.37
C ALA A 70 -8.60 0.23 24.05
N ALA A 71 -8.33 1.04 25.08
CA ALA A 71 -7.03 1.03 25.76
C ALA A 71 -6.72 -0.28 26.50
N ASN A 72 -7.70 -0.88 27.18
CA ASN A 72 -7.52 -2.17 27.84
C ASN A 72 -7.43 -3.30 26.80
N LEU A 73 -8.21 -3.19 25.71
CA LEU A 73 -8.10 -4.11 24.58
C LEU A 73 -6.71 -4.06 23.94
N THR A 74 -6.13 -2.87 23.71
CA THR A 74 -4.76 -2.71 23.22
C THR A 74 -3.76 -3.46 24.10
N THR A 75 -3.87 -3.32 25.43
CA THR A 75 -3.00 -4.03 26.38
C THR A 75 -3.18 -5.55 26.27
N SER A 76 -4.43 -6.01 26.20
CA SER A 76 -4.75 -7.44 26.13
C SER A 76 -4.27 -8.08 24.82
N VAL A 77 -4.41 -7.37 23.70
CA VAL A 77 -3.91 -7.80 22.39
C VAL A 77 -2.38 -7.80 22.37
N ALA A 78 -1.73 -6.77 22.94
CA ALA A 78 -0.28 -6.70 23.08
C ALA A 78 0.30 -7.89 23.85
N ASP A 79 -0.33 -8.27 24.97
CA ASP A 79 0.08 -9.41 25.79
C ASP A 79 0.00 -10.73 25.01
N ASN A 80 -1.01 -10.88 24.13
CA ASN A 80 -1.19 -12.08 23.29
C ASN A 80 -0.29 -12.10 22.05
N LEU A 81 0.27 -10.96 21.64
CA LEU A 81 1.21 -10.84 20.53
C LEU A 81 2.67 -10.71 20.96
N VAL A 82 2.98 -10.87 22.25
CA VAL A 82 4.33 -10.69 22.81
C VAL A 82 5.42 -11.56 22.17
N ALA A 83 5.05 -12.66 21.51
CA ALA A 83 6.00 -13.55 20.83
C ALA A 83 6.49 -13.00 19.48
N TYR A 84 5.72 -12.10 18.86
CA TYR A 84 5.93 -11.63 17.48
C TYR A 84 6.42 -10.19 17.47
N ASP A 85 7.15 -9.81 16.41
CA ASP A 85 7.62 -8.45 16.21
C ASP A 85 6.50 -7.51 15.73
N VAL A 86 5.52 -7.31 16.61
CA VAL A 86 4.32 -6.51 16.33
C VAL A 86 4.14 -5.48 17.44
N MET A 87 4.33 -4.20 17.12
CA MET A 87 3.94 -3.11 18.01
C MET A 87 2.41 -2.98 18.01
N VAL A 88 1.80 -3.24 19.15
CA VAL A 88 0.37 -2.96 19.38
C VAL A 88 0.24 -1.61 20.10
N THR A 89 -0.42 -0.64 19.47
CA THR A 89 -0.49 0.73 19.98
C THR A 89 -1.90 1.33 19.87
N ASN A 90 -2.18 2.30 20.74
CA ASN A 90 -3.36 3.15 20.70
C ASN A 90 -3.02 4.62 20.37
N THR A 91 -1.76 4.89 20.05
CA THR A 91 -1.31 6.16 19.50
C THR A 91 -1.22 6.01 18.00
N ARG A 92 -1.92 6.88 17.25
CA ARG A 92 -1.92 6.87 15.79
C ARG A 92 -0.48 6.94 15.25
N PRO A 93 -0.03 5.94 14.48
CA PRO A 93 1.27 6.01 13.82
C PRO A 93 1.32 7.15 12.79
N PRO A 94 2.50 7.69 12.46
CA PRO A 94 2.64 8.69 11.40
C PRO A 94 2.05 8.20 10.08
N GLU A 95 1.41 9.07 9.30
CA GLU A 95 0.69 8.65 8.08
C GLU A 95 1.60 8.01 7.02
N TYR A 96 2.90 8.30 7.06
CA TYR A 96 3.90 7.75 6.15
C TYR A 96 4.39 6.35 6.53
N ILE A 97 3.97 5.76 7.66
CA ILE A 97 4.28 4.38 8.02
C ILE A 97 3.11 3.45 7.71
N SER A 98 3.39 2.26 7.18
CA SER A 98 2.37 1.26 6.89
C SER A 98 1.93 0.57 8.18
N TYR A 99 0.65 0.62 8.54
CA TYR A 99 0.16 -0.06 9.75
C TYR A 99 -1.22 -0.67 9.56
N THR A 100 -1.53 -1.73 10.29
CA THR A 100 -2.85 -2.34 10.27
C THR A 100 -3.71 -1.67 11.31
N MET A 101 -4.81 -1.05 10.90
CA MET A 101 -5.80 -0.49 11.81
C MET A 101 -6.85 -1.54 12.11
N LEU A 102 -7.04 -1.85 13.39
CA LEU A 102 -8.13 -2.68 13.88
C LEU A 102 -9.16 -1.77 14.53
N LEU A 103 -10.40 -1.82 14.07
CA LEU A 103 -11.56 -1.08 14.57
C LEU A 103 -12.46 -2.03 15.35
N PRO A 104 -12.28 -2.17 16.67
CA PRO A 104 -13.10 -3.07 17.45
C PRO A 104 -14.49 -2.47 17.61
N GLY A 105 -15.49 -3.33 17.56
CA GLY A 105 -16.87 -2.96 17.83
C GLY A 105 -17.53 -4.04 18.66
N ASP A 106 -18.32 -3.66 19.65
CA ASP A 106 -19.16 -4.57 20.45
C ASP A 106 -20.65 -4.43 20.12
N THR A 107 -20.99 -3.48 19.25
CA THR A 107 -22.36 -3.23 18.83
C THR A 107 -22.81 -4.40 17.95
N PRO A 108 -23.96 -5.02 18.24
CA PRO A 108 -24.55 -6.02 17.36
C PRO A 108 -24.87 -5.41 15.99
N LEU A 109 -24.50 -6.09 14.92
CA LEU A 109 -24.85 -5.66 13.57
C LEU A 109 -26.21 -6.25 13.19
N GLU A 110 -27.23 -5.38 13.09
CA GLU A 110 -28.57 -5.77 12.67
C GLU A 110 -28.61 -6.11 11.17
N MET A 111 -29.46 -7.07 10.80
CA MET A 111 -29.60 -7.60 9.43
C MET A 111 -29.95 -6.53 8.38
N ASP A 112 -30.63 -5.46 8.79
CA ASP A 112 -31.22 -4.47 7.88
C ASP A 112 -30.21 -3.44 7.34
N ALA A 113 -29.01 -3.36 7.93
CA ALA A 113 -27.99 -2.37 7.58
C ALA A 113 -27.08 -2.75 6.39
N GLY A 114 -27.39 -3.84 5.66
CA GLY A 114 -26.65 -4.21 4.45
C GLY A 114 -26.29 -5.69 4.29
N GLY A 115 -26.96 -6.61 5.00
CA GLY A 115 -26.75 -8.05 4.77
C GLY A 115 -25.42 -8.59 5.28
N TYR A 116 -24.85 -8.00 6.34
CA TYR A 116 -23.62 -8.49 6.96
C TYR A 116 -23.84 -9.85 7.64
N GLN A 117 -23.64 -10.92 6.87
CA GLN A 117 -23.79 -12.31 7.29
C GLN A 117 -22.45 -12.92 7.75
N SER A 118 -21.57 -12.12 8.37
CA SER A 118 -20.26 -12.61 8.78
C SER A 118 -20.38 -13.71 9.82
N PHE A 119 -19.79 -14.87 9.51
CA PHE A 119 -19.65 -16.00 10.43
C PHE A 119 -18.50 -15.81 11.42
N THR A 120 -17.68 -14.77 11.27
CA THR A 120 -16.50 -14.54 12.13
C THR A 120 -16.63 -13.32 13.05
N CYS A 121 -17.68 -12.50 12.93
CA CYS A 121 -17.75 -11.17 13.57
C CYS A 121 -16.54 -10.28 13.24
N THR A 122 -15.82 -10.60 12.16
CA THR A 122 -14.68 -9.83 11.66
C THR A 122 -14.98 -9.41 10.23
N PHE A 123 -14.57 -8.19 9.90
CA PHE A 123 -14.66 -7.60 8.57
C PHE A 123 -13.30 -7.02 8.18
N GLY A 124 -13.15 -6.78 6.88
CA GLY A 124 -11.85 -6.57 6.26
C GLY A 124 -11.47 -7.80 5.44
N GLY A 125 -11.10 -7.58 4.17
CA GLY A 125 -10.69 -8.67 3.30
C GLY A 125 -9.44 -9.37 3.85
N LYS A 126 -9.25 -10.65 3.55
CA LYS A 126 -8.00 -11.33 3.94
C LYS A 126 -6.78 -10.75 3.23
N ASN A 127 -5.66 -10.78 3.90
CA ASN A 127 -4.37 -10.41 3.32
C ASN A 127 -3.61 -11.66 2.90
N CYS A 128 -3.99 -12.25 1.77
CA CYS A 128 -3.34 -13.46 1.27
C CYS A 128 -1.93 -13.23 0.72
N GLY A 129 -1.44 -11.99 0.73
CA GLY A 129 -0.02 -11.72 0.53
C GLY A 129 0.78 -11.79 1.83
N ALA A 130 0.12 -11.85 3.00
CA ALA A 130 0.68 -11.78 4.36
C ALA A 130 1.61 -10.59 4.65
N LEU A 131 1.95 -9.78 3.65
CA LEU A 131 2.88 -8.67 3.73
C LEU A 131 2.16 -7.33 3.75
N ALA A 132 0.97 -7.18 3.16
CA ALA A 132 0.30 -5.88 3.10
C ALA A 132 0.00 -5.33 4.51
N ARG A 133 0.81 -4.37 4.97
CA ARG A 133 0.69 -3.79 6.31
C ARG A 133 -0.29 -2.63 6.38
N ASN A 134 -0.72 -2.06 5.25
CA ASN A 134 -1.58 -0.88 5.19
C ASN A 134 -3.06 -1.26 5.00
N ARG A 135 -3.73 -1.78 6.04
CA ARG A 135 -5.13 -2.27 5.95
C ARG A 135 -5.99 -1.89 7.14
N ILE A 136 -7.30 -1.90 6.93
CA ILE A 136 -8.32 -1.70 7.96
C ILE A 136 -9.08 -3.01 8.15
N TYR A 137 -9.12 -3.49 9.38
CA TYR A 137 -9.97 -4.58 9.83
C TYR A 137 -10.94 -4.03 10.88
N SER A 138 -12.12 -4.59 10.94
CA SER A 138 -13.06 -4.29 12.02
C SER A 138 -13.61 -5.55 12.63
N THR A 139 -14.00 -5.47 13.89
CA THR A 139 -14.78 -6.51 14.55
C THR A 139 -16.12 -5.94 14.97
N SER A 140 -17.10 -6.83 15.15
CA SER A 140 -18.39 -6.48 15.74
C SER A 140 -18.65 -7.31 16.99
N GLY A 141 -19.67 -6.90 17.74
CA GLY A 141 -20.34 -7.80 18.66
C GLY A 141 -21.08 -8.89 17.87
N THR A 142 -22.25 -9.28 18.34
CA THR A 142 -23.04 -10.34 17.72
C THR A 142 -23.50 -10.00 16.29
N THR A 143 -23.38 -10.96 15.38
CA THR A 143 -24.07 -10.99 14.09
C THR A 143 -25.12 -12.10 14.09
N GLN A 144 -25.87 -12.26 12.99
CA GLN A 144 -26.79 -13.39 12.86
C GLN A 144 -26.09 -14.76 12.92
N ASN A 145 -24.83 -14.82 12.46
CA ASN A 145 -24.10 -16.07 12.25
C ASN A 145 -22.88 -16.23 13.17
N CYS A 146 -22.60 -15.22 13.99
CA CYS A 146 -21.53 -15.23 14.96
C CYS A 146 -22.09 -14.63 16.26
N ILE A 147 -22.20 -15.46 17.29
CA ILE A 147 -22.92 -15.13 18.52
C ILE A 147 -21.94 -14.85 19.65
N ASP A 148 -22.16 -13.72 20.33
CA ASP A 148 -21.48 -13.30 21.56
C ASP A 148 -19.94 -13.38 21.47
N PRO A 149 -19.31 -12.76 20.45
CA PRO A 149 -17.86 -12.78 20.34
C PRO A 149 -17.23 -12.13 21.58
N GLU A 150 -16.25 -12.81 22.16
CA GLU A 150 -15.34 -12.18 23.09
C GLU A 150 -14.39 -11.26 22.27
N ILE A 151 -14.34 -9.98 22.64
CA ILE A 151 -13.75 -8.94 21.79
C ILE A 151 -12.24 -9.14 21.59
N VAL A 152 -11.52 -9.69 22.58
CA VAL A 152 -10.10 -10.02 22.44
C VAL A 152 -9.93 -11.14 21.42
N HIS A 153 -10.70 -12.23 21.52
CA HIS A 153 -10.67 -13.34 20.56
C HIS A 153 -11.01 -12.86 19.15
N ALA A 154 -12.08 -12.10 18.96
CA ALA A 154 -12.43 -11.56 17.65
C ALA A 154 -11.30 -10.69 17.08
N SER A 155 -10.65 -9.88 17.93
CA SER A 155 -9.50 -9.05 17.56
C SER A 155 -8.28 -9.88 17.15
N MET A 156 -7.97 -10.96 17.88
CA MET A 156 -6.87 -11.87 17.57
C MET A 156 -7.14 -12.66 16.29
N PHE A 157 -8.38 -13.10 16.08
CA PHE A 157 -8.80 -13.74 14.82
C PHE A 157 -8.65 -12.76 13.65
N ALA A 158 -9.10 -11.51 13.81
CA ALA A 158 -8.95 -10.46 12.81
C ALA A 158 -7.48 -10.17 12.48
N PHE A 159 -6.62 -10.11 13.49
CA PHE A 159 -5.18 -9.97 13.30
C PHE A 159 -4.60 -11.16 12.53
N GLY A 160 -4.91 -12.40 12.90
CA GLY A 160 -4.45 -13.57 12.15
C GLY A 160 -4.89 -13.53 10.67
N ARG A 161 -6.12 -13.10 10.40
CA ARG A 161 -6.64 -12.90 9.03
C ARG A 161 -5.90 -11.78 8.27
N SER A 162 -5.46 -10.75 8.98
CA SER A 162 -4.61 -9.68 8.43
C SER A 162 -3.19 -10.15 8.10
N ALA A 163 -2.76 -11.26 8.69
CA ALA A 163 -1.52 -11.96 8.37
C ALA A 163 -1.71 -13.11 7.37
N GLY A 164 -2.92 -13.26 6.80
CA GLY A 164 -3.21 -14.30 5.81
C GLY A 164 -3.55 -15.67 6.39
N LEU A 165 -3.69 -15.80 7.71
CA LEU A 165 -4.11 -17.05 8.34
C LEU A 165 -5.58 -17.38 8.03
N GLU A 166 -5.84 -18.67 7.92
CA GLU A 166 -7.16 -19.27 7.79
C GLU A 166 -7.68 -19.79 9.13
N GLY A 167 -9.00 -20.03 9.19
CA GLY A 167 -9.60 -20.70 10.34
C GLY A 167 -9.10 -22.15 10.45
N VAL A 168 -8.97 -22.68 11.67
CA VAL A 168 -8.48 -24.03 11.94
C VAL A 168 -9.39 -24.78 12.92
N THR A 169 -9.32 -26.10 12.98
CA THR A 169 -10.20 -26.92 13.86
C THR A 169 -9.77 -26.99 15.34
N ASN A 170 -8.63 -26.39 15.70
CA ASN A 170 -8.05 -26.53 17.03
C ASN A 170 -8.67 -25.53 18.02
N PRO A 171 -9.37 -26.02 19.07
CA PRO A 171 -10.03 -25.15 20.05
C PRO A 171 -9.09 -24.30 20.90
N GLU A 172 -7.80 -24.64 20.94
CA GLU A 172 -6.79 -23.89 21.68
C GLU A 172 -6.17 -22.76 20.85
N ASP A 173 -6.46 -22.69 19.54
CA ASP A 173 -5.91 -21.70 18.61
C ASP A 173 -6.79 -20.44 18.51
N TRP A 174 -6.17 -19.25 18.48
CA TRP A 174 -6.89 -18.00 18.18
C TRP A 174 -7.65 -18.07 16.85
N MET A 175 -7.17 -18.89 15.91
CA MET A 175 -7.80 -19.15 14.62
C MET A 175 -8.87 -20.25 14.65
N ASN A 176 -9.28 -20.75 15.82
CA ASN A 176 -10.31 -21.80 15.94
C ASN A 176 -11.59 -21.44 15.18
N TYR A 177 -12.07 -22.34 14.33
CA TYR A 177 -13.26 -22.22 13.50
C TYR A 177 -13.98 -23.56 13.43
N VAL A 178 -15.25 -23.59 13.84
CA VAL A 178 -16.06 -24.81 13.92
C VAL A 178 -17.14 -24.80 12.83
N VAL A 179 -17.19 -25.87 12.03
CA VAL A 179 -18.19 -26.03 10.95
C VAL A 179 -19.40 -26.86 11.36
N ASP A 180 -19.31 -27.68 12.42
CA ASP A 180 -20.25 -28.77 12.69
C ASP A 180 -21.26 -28.53 13.83
N VAL A 181 -21.19 -27.41 14.55
CA VAL A 181 -22.12 -27.12 15.68
C VAL A 181 -23.37 -26.36 15.24
N GLY A 182 -24.17 -26.99 14.38
CA GLY A 182 -25.52 -26.52 14.02
C GLY A 182 -25.56 -25.48 12.89
N PRO A 183 -26.68 -24.74 12.73
CA PRO A 183 -26.89 -23.82 11.60
C PRO A 183 -25.99 -22.56 11.62
N LEU A 184 -24.95 -22.54 12.45
CA LEU A 184 -24.11 -21.39 12.77
C LEU A 184 -22.64 -21.87 12.80
N GLY A 185 -22.05 -22.14 11.63
CA GLY A 185 -20.60 -22.35 11.56
C GLY A 185 -19.86 -21.05 11.92
N GLY A 186 -18.63 -21.08 12.39
CA GLY A 186 -17.92 -19.86 12.79
C GLY A 186 -16.82 -20.10 13.82
N PRO A 187 -16.06 -19.06 14.21
CA PRO A 187 -15.19 -19.15 15.36
C PRO A 187 -15.97 -19.52 16.61
N ASP A 188 -15.48 -20.51 17.34
CA ASP A 188 -16.07 -20.89 18.62
C ASP A 188 -15.51 -19.99 19.73
N TYR A 189 -16.23 -18.90 19.98
CA TYR A 189 -15.95 -17.95 21.05
C TYR A 189 -16.30 -18.48 22.45
N ALA A 190 -16.96 -19.63 22.57
CA ALA A 190 -17.30 -20.21 23.87
C ALA A 190 -16.11 -20.93 24.52
N THR A 191 -15.13 -21.35 23.71
CA THR A 191 -13.90 -21.96 24.18
C THR A 191 -12.78 -20.93 24.15
N PRO A 192 -12.27 -20.47 25.32
CA PRO A 192 -11.20 -19.50 25.33
C PRO A 192 -9.92 -20.14 24.77
N PRO A 193 -9.37 -19.64 23.65
CA PRO A 193 -8.14 -20.19 23.10
C PRO A 193 -6.94 -19.78 23.98
N MET A 194 -5.83 -20.46 23.79
CA MET A 194 -4.61 -20.26 24.59
C MET A 194 -3.51 -19.47 23.87
N GLY A 195 -3.69 -19.17 22.58
CA GLY A 195 -2.63 -18.60 21.75
C GLY A 195 -2.76 -18.98 20.29
N PHE A 196 -1.91 -18.43 19.43
CA PHE A 196 -1.61 -19.06 18.15
C PHE A 196 -0.76 -20.30 18.44
N GLN A 197 -1.15 -21.46 17.92
CA GLN A 197 -0.57 -22.73 18.34
C GLN A 197 0.57 -23.15 17.44
N ASP A 198 1.66 -23.62 18.04
CA ASP A 198 2.80 -24.23 17.35
C ASP A 198 2.55 -25.71 17.05
N VAL A 199 1.42 -25.98 16.38
CA VAL A 199 1.04 -27.31 15.90
C VAL A 199 0.37 -27.17 14.54
N CYS A 200 0.55 -28.17 13.69
CA CYS A 200 -0.16 -28.22 12.42
C CYS A 200 -1.62 -28.58 12.64
N ASN A 201 -2.50 -27.67 12.26
CA ASN A 201 -3.94 -27.83 12.33
C ASN A 201 -4.54 -27.88 10.92
N ASP A 202 -5.63 -28.61 10.75
CA ASP A 202 -6.38 -28.60 9.50
C ASP A 202 -7.04 -27.22 9.31
N ARG A 203 -6.81 -26.62 8.14
CA ARG A 203 -7.52 -25.41 7.73
C ARG A 203 -8.99 -25.73 7.47
N VAL A 204 -9.85 -24.78 7.82
CA VAL A 204 -11.30 -24.91 7.72
C VAL A 204 -11.82 -23.97 6.65
N GLU A 205 -12.53 -24.53 5.68
CA GLU A 205 -13.25 -23.78 4.66
C GLU A 205 -14.27 -22.83 5.33
N PRO A 206 -14.16 -21.50 5.12
CA PRO A 206 -15.09 -20.58 5.73
C PRO A 206 -16.50 -20.81 5.17
N GLN A 207 -17.51 -20.55 6.01
CA GLN A 207 -18.90 -20.62 5.57
C GLN A 207 -19.33 -19.30 4.91
N GLY A 208 -20.24 -19.40 3.95
CA GLY A 208 -20.84 -18.29 3.22
C GLY A 208 -22.28 -18.60 2.85
N PHE A 209 -22.91 -17.70 2.09
CA PHE A 209 -24.23 -17.93 1.50
C PHE A 209 -24.16 -17.80 -0.02
N ASP A 210 -24.89 -18.64 -0.74
CA ASP A 210 -25.10 -18.48 -2.18
C ASP A 210 -26.16 -17.39 -2.48
N ASP A 211 -26.37 -17.07 -3.76
CA ASP A 211 -27.37 -16.07 -4.21
C ASP A 211 -28.81 -16.41 -3.81
N ARG A 212 -29.08 -17.62 -3.31
CA ARG A 212 -30.39 -18.07 -2.82
C ARG A 212 -30.49 -18.01 -1.30
N GLY A 213 -29.47 -17.50 -0.62
CA GLY A 213 -29.38 -17.46 0.84
C GLY A 213 -29.17 -18.84 1.47
N MET A 214 -28.68 -19.83 0.70
CA MET A 214 -28.33 -21.14 1.24
C MET A 214 -26.89 -21.12 1.73
N GLN A 215 -26.65 -21.62 2.94
CA GLN A 215 -25.31 -21.77 3.47
C GLN A 215 -24.47 -22.72 2.59
N ILE A 216 -23.27 -22.30 2.25
CA ILE A 216 -22.29 -23.06 1.46
C ILE A 216 -20.90 -22.97 2.11
N SER A 217 -20.07 -23.99 1.93
CA SER A 217 -18.63 -23.85 2.17
C SER A 217 -18.01 -23.03 1.04
N LEU A 218 -17.21 -22.04 1.40
CA LEU A 218 -16.39 -21.26 0.49
C LEU A 218 -15.00 -21.91 0.39
N PRO A 219 -14.32 -21.81 -0.76
CA PRO A 219 -12.93 -22.19 -0.86
C PRO A 219 -12.08 -21.44 0.17
N LEU A 220 -10.96 -22.03 0.60
CA LEU A 220 -9.93 -21.28 1.32
C LEU A 220 -9.49 -20.08 0.46
N ASP A 221 -9.32 -18.92 1.08
CA ASP A 221 -9.08 -17.69 0.32
C ASP A 221 -7.57 -17.50 0.10
N CYS A 222 -6.73 -17.89 1.06
CA CYS A 222 -5.27 -17.69 1.00
C CYS A 222 -4.50 -18.96 0.60
N THR A 223 -4.97 -19.64 -0.45
CA THR A 223 -4.29 -20.84 -0.99
C THR A 223 -2.92 -20.57 -1.61
N SER A 224 -2.58 -19.30 -1.87
CA SER A 224 -1.29 -18.88 -2.39
C SER A 224 -0.18 -18.76 -1.34
N LEU A 225 -0.55 -18.70 -0.05
CA LEU A 225 0.44 -18.71 1.03
C LEU A 225 0.85 -20.15 1.28
N ASP A 226 2.16 -20.38 1.21
CA ASP A 226 2.76 -21.67 1.52
C ASP A 226 2.94 -21.77 3.04
N HIS A 227 2.20 -22.67 3.68
CA HIS A 227 2.31 -22.92 5.12
C HIS A 227 3.39 -23.99 5.36
N VAL A 228 4.63 -23.64 5.01
CA VAL A 228 5.77 -24.57 4.86
C VAL A 228 5.99 -25.44 6.10
N ALA A 229 5.63 -24.92 7.29
CA ALA A 229 5.73 -25.64 8.56
C ALA A 229 4.88 -26.92 8.62
N CYS A 230 3.87 -27.07 7.76
CA CYS A 230 2.92 -28.19 7.78
C CYS A 230 2.97 -29.12 6.57
N ASP A 231 4.03 -29.04 5.77
CA ASP A 231 4.27 -29.95 4.64
C ASP A 231 4.66 -31.37 5.10
N GLY A 232 3.67 -32.14 5.51
CA GLY A 232 3.79 -33.58 5.75
C GLY A 232 3.71 -34.41 4.45
N PRO A 233 4.26 -35.66 4.43
CA PRO A 233 4.13 -36.57 3.30
C PRO A 233 2.65 -36.95 3.09
N GLY A 234 1.97 -36.20 2.22
CA GLY A 234 0.53 -36.27 1.99
C GLY A 234 -0.03 -35.02 1.32
N GLY A 235 0.66 -33.87 1.41
CA GLY A 235 0.20 -32.61 0.82
C GLY A 235 -1.07 -32.06 1.46
N GLU A 236 -1.30 -32.40 2.73
CA GLU A 236 -2.45 -31.90 3.47
C GLU A 236 -2.23 -30.42 3.81
N GLN A 237 -3.26 -29.64 3.50
CA GLN A 237 -3.33 -28.18 3.56
C GLN A 237 -3.42 -27.67 5.01
N GLY A 238 -2.48 -28.09 5.85
CA GLY A 238 -2.40 -27.66 7.24
C GLY A 238 -1.91 -26.23 7.39
N GLN A 239 -2.11 -25.68 8.58
CA GLN A 239 -1.60 -24.37 9.00
C GLN A 239 -1.00 -24.50 10.40
N ASN A 240 0.17 -23.91 10.62
CA ASN A 240 0.74 -23.72 11.94
C ASN A 240 0.74 -22.21 12.20
N SER A 241 -0.31 -21.73 12.87
CA SER A 241 -0.54 -20.31 13.05
C SER A 241 0.61 -19.60 13.77
N HIS A 242 1.28 -20.29 14.69
CA HIS A 242 2.47 -19.73 15.35
C HIS A 242 3.65 -19.58 14.39
N GLN A 243 4.02 -20.64 13.67
CA GLN A 243 5.18 -20.61 12.75
C GLN A 243 4.96 -19.66 11.58
N ASP A 244 3.76 -19.60 11.04
CA ASP A 244 3.44 -18.68 9.94
C ASP A 244 3.59 -17.22 10.39
N LEU A 245 3.11 -16.87 11.59
CA LEU A 245 3.33 -15.53 12.15
C LEU A 245 4.80 -15.26 12.46
N MET A 246 5.56 -16.26 12.92
CA MET A 246 7.01 -16.14 13.10
C MET A 246 7.74 -15.96 11.77
N GLU A 247 7.24 -16.52 10.67
CA GLU A 247 7.80 -16.29 9.33
C GLU A 247 7.53 -14.86 8.85
N PHE A 248 6.32 -14.34 9.08
CA PHE A 248 5.95 -13.00 8.60
C PHE A 248 6.49 -11.85 9.45
N PHE A 249 6.44 -11.99 10.77
CA PHE A 249 6.81 -10.93 11.72
C PHE A 249 8.13 -11.20 12.43
N GLY A 250 8.56 -12.45 12.55
CA GLY A 250 9.75 -12.78 13.32
C GLY A 250 9.48 -12.77 14.83
N ALA A 251 10.52 -13.15 15.58
CA ALA A 251 10.49 -13.06 17.03
C ALA A 251 10.52 -11.60 17.46
N ARG A 252 9.76 -11.26 18.50
CA ARG A 252 9.78 -9.91 19.07
C ARG A 252 11.21 -9.45 19.38
N VAL A 253 11.55 -8.27 18.86
CA VAL A 253 12.74 -7.51 19.20
C VAL A 253 12.30 -6.32 20.04
N GLU A 254 13.16 -5.88 20.97
CA GLU A 254 12.94 -4.60 21.64
C GLU A 254 13.77 -3.54 20.93
N ASP A 255 13.09 -2.54 20.38
CA ASP A 255 13.72 -1.30 19.92
C ASP A 255 13.14 -0.09 20.67
N THR A 256 14.03 0.81 21.06
CA THR A 256 13.71 2.04 21.80
C THR A 256 14.46 3.25 21.24
N GLU A 257 15.24 3.07 20.18
CA GLU A 257 16.01 4.12 19.53
C GLU A 257 15.29 4.56 18.26
N ALA A 258 15.25 5.86 17.99
CA ALA A 258 14.66 6.38 16.76
C ALA A 258 15.66 6.32 15.60
N PRO A 259 15.18 6.33 14.34
CA PRO A 259 16.04 6.38 13.18
C PRO A 259 16.99 7.58 13.21
N VAL A 260 18.25 7.34 12.90
CA VAL A 260 19.29 8.38 12.84
C VAL A 260 19.49 8.82 11.40
N LEU A 261 19.18 10.08 11.15
CA LEU A 261 19.27 10.71 9.83
C LEU A 261 20.63 11.41 9.67
N THR A 262 21.39 11.05 8.62
CA THR A 262 22.72 11.61 8.34
C THR A 262 22.93 11.88 6.86
N ASN A 263 23.98 12.65 6.53
CA ASN A 263 24.37 12.96 5.15
C ASN A 263 23.22 13.49 4.28
N ILE A 264 22.39 14.36 4.86
CA ILE A 264 21.25 14.95 4.17
C ILE A 264 21.75 15.86 3.04
N VAL A 265 21.29 15.57 1.83
CA VAL A 265 21.58 16.36 0.63
C VAL A 265 20.27 16.90 0.07
N PRO A 266 20.24 18.17 -0.39
CA PRO A 266 21.30 19.17 -0.25
C PRO A 266 21.44 19.68 1.20
N GLU A 267 22.54 20.37 1.49
CA GLU A 267 22.71 21.04 2.79
C GLU A 267 21.76 22.25 2.91
N ASP A 268 21.34 22.60 4.13
CA ASP A 268 20.53 23.80 4.39
C ASP A 268 21.22 25.08 3.86
N GLY A 269 20.45 25.90 3.15
CA GLY A 269 20.92 27.11 2.49
C GLY A 269 21.55 26.90 1.11
N THR A 270 21.48 25.67 0.56
CA THR A 270 21.99 25.39 -0.80
C THR A 270 21.30 26.27 -1.84
N THR A 271 22.09 26.75 -2.80
CA THR A 271 21.60 27.50 -3.97
C THR A 271 21.89 26.71 -5.24
N LEU A 272 20.86 26.46 -6.04
CA LEU A 272 20.93 25.76 -7.32
C LEU A 272 20.68 26.74 -8.47
N ALA A 273 21.27 26.50 -9.64
CA ALA A 273 20.95 27.32 -10.81
C ALA A 273 19.60 26.89 -11.41
N ALA A 274 18.92 27.80 -12.13
CA ALA A 274 17.72 27.44 -12.88
C ALA A 274 17.97 26.27 -13.84
N GLY A 275 17.15 25.23 -13.70
CA GLY A 275 17.22 24.03 -14.53
C GLY A 275 18.18 22.96 -14.01
N ASP A 276 18.87 23.19 -12.89
CA ASP A 276 19.54 22.12 -12.15
C ASP A 276 18.48 21.23 -11.47
N ASP A 277 18.79 19.95 -11.33
CA ASP A 277 17.95 19.00 -10.62
C ASP A 277 18.10 19.20 -9.11
N LEU A 278 16.97 19.17 -8.39
CA LEU A 278 16.99 19.05 -6.93
C LEU A 278 17.05 17.57 -6.58
N VAL A 279 18.22 17.12 -6.12
CA VAL A 279 18.42 15.76 -5.61
C VAL A 279 18.35 15.80 -4.09
N LEU A 280 17.32 15.17 -3.54
CA LEU A 280 17.17 14.91 -2.11
C LEU A 280 17.77 13.54 -1.82
N ASP A 281 18.56 13.42 -0.76
CA ASP A 281 19.12 12.16 -0.32
C ASP A 281 19.38 12.17 1.19
N VAL A 282 19.38 10.98 1.81
CA VAL A 282 19.66 10.79 3.23
C VAL A 282 20.16 9.38 3.50
N ASP A 283 21.17 9.29 4.37
CA ASP A 283 21.56 8.02 4.98
C ASP A 283 20.78 7.82 6.28
N ILE A 284 20.05 6.71 6.37
CA ILE A 284 19.28 6.32 7.55
C ILE A 284 19.96 5.12 8.22
N ALA A 285 20.19 5.22 9.53
CA ALA A 285 20.64 4.11 10.34
C ALA A 285 19.63 3.83 11.46
N ASP A 286 19.25 2.57 11.59
CA ASP A 286 18.30 2.09 12.59
C ASP A 286 18.60 0.61 12.91
N ALA A 287 18.11 0.10 14.05
CA ALA A 287 18.20 -1.32 14.38
C ALA A 287 17.07 -2.12 13.71
N ASP A 288 15.94 -1.49 13.41
CA ASP A 288 14.89 -2.05 12.59
C ASP A 288 15.36 -2.28 11.15
N PRO A 289 14.96 -3.41 10.54
CA PRO A 289 15.32 -3.72 9.16
C PRO A 289 14.54 -2.86 8.14
N VAL A 290 13.49 -2.17 8.58
CA VAL A 290 12.59 -1.37 7.74
C VAL A 290 12.18 -0.09 8.47
N VAL A 291 11.97 1.00 7.73
CA VAL A 291 11.52 2.30 8.27
C VAL A 291 10.46 2.93 7.36
N GLY A 292 9.63 3.80 7.92
CA GLY A 292 8.77 4.71 7.18
C GLY A 292 9.42 6.08 7.01
N VAL A 293 9.35 6.66 5.80
CA VAL A 293 9.98 7.96 5.49
C VAL A 293 9.01 8.84 4.71
N ARG A 294 9.07 10.15 4.97
CA ARG A 294 8.39 11.19 4.19
C ARG A 294 9.32 12.36 3.87
N TRP A 295 9.36 12.73 2.59
CA TRP A 295 9.83 14.01 2.12
C TRP A 295 8.63 14.92 1.84
N THR A 296 8.69 16.16 2.33
CA THR A 296 7.71 17.21 2.00
C THR A 296 8.44 18.44 1.46
N ILE A 297 8.14 18.82 0.23
CA ILE A 297 8.72 19.96 -0.48
C ILE A 297 7.63 21.02 -0.61
N GLN A 298 7.87 22.20 -0.03
CA GLN A 298 6.94 23.32 -0.06
C GLN A 298 7.56 24.55 -0.73
N SER A 299 6.86 25.13 -1.71
CA SER A 299 7.23 26.41 -2.32
C SER A 299 6.06 27.09 -3.04
N GLU A 300 5.99 28.42 -2.95
CA GLU A 300 5.11 29.24 -3.79
C GLU A 300 5.41 29.09 -5.28
N ALA A 301 6.65 28.72 -5.64
CA ALA A 301 7.10 28.61 -7.03
C ALA A 301 6.45 27.43 -7.78
N ILE A 302 5.95 26.42 -7.05
CA ILE A 302 5.27 25.25 -7.62
C ILE A 302 3.75 25.33 -7.51
N VAL A 303 3.18 26.43 -7.00
CA VAL A 303 1.72 26.61 -6.92
C VAL A 303 1.11 26.60 -8.32
N ASN A 304 0.27 25.60 -8.61
CA ASN A 304 -0.42 25.43 -9.88
C ASN A 304 -1.70 24.58 -9.71
N ASP A 305 -2.39 24.23 -10.81
CA ASP A 305 -3.63 23.45 -10.76
C ASP A 305 -3.45 22.03 -10.18
N THR A 306 -2.23 21.46 -10.25
CA THR A 306 -1.87 20.18 -9.65
C THR A 306 -1.48 20.31 -8.18
N PHE A 307 -0.74 21.37 -7.84
CA PHE A 307 -0.27 21.65 -6.47
C PHE A 307 -0.80 23.00 -6.00
N PRO A 308 -2.10 23.11 -5.66
CA PRO A 308 -2.73 24.40 -5.33
C PRO A 308 -2.17 25.03 -4.05
N GLU A 309 -1.60 24.22 -3.16
CA GLU A 309 -0.97 24.65 -1.91
C GLU A 309 0.55 24.75 -2.02
N GLY A 310 1.12 24.48 -3.19
CA GLY A 310 2.56 24.49 -3.42
C GLY A 310 3.30 23.41 -2.61
N ILE A 311 2.66 22.25 -2.38
CA ILE A 311 3.22 21.12 -1.63
C ILE A 311 3.34 19.92 -2.57
N LEU A 312 4.52 19.30 -2.57
CA LEU A 312 4.79 18.01 -3.17
C LEU A 312 5.37 17.11 -2.07
N ASP A 313 4.81 15.92 -1.88
CA ASP A 313 5.30 14.96 -0.91
C ASP A 313 5.56 13.58 -1.53
N GLN A 314 6.53 12.88 -0.94
CA GLN A 314 6.86 11.50 -1.28
C GLN A 314 7.02 10.70 0.00
N CYS A 315 6.35 9.55 0.09
CA CYS A 315 6.48 8.69 1.26
C CYS A 315 6.38 7.20 0.97
N THR A 316 6.60 6.39 2.00
CA THR A 316 6.57 4.93 1.94
C THR A 316 5.17 4.31 1.94
N ASN A 317 4.11 5.02 2.40
CA ASN A 317 2.81 4.41 2.70
C ASN A 317 1.65 4.72 1.71
N ASP A 318 1.92 4.98 0.43
CA ASP A 318 0.87 5.27 -0.56
C ASP A 318 -0.10 6.42 -0.20
N VAL A 319 0.21 7.23 0.83
CA VAL A 319 -0.60 8.39 1.27
C VAL A 319 -0.21 9.67 0.56
N CYS A 320 1.04 9.75 0.10
CA CYS A 320 1.61 10.95 -0.51
C CYS A 320 1.31 11.00 -2.01
N PHE A 321 1.62 12.15 -2.61
CA PHE A 321 1.52 12.35 -4.05
C PHE A 321 2.36 11.34 -4.84
N ALA A 322 3.56 11.01 -4.34
CA ALA A 322 4.45 10.01 -4.93
C ALA A 322 4.92 8.98 -3.90
N ASN A 323 5.31 7.79 -4.37
CA ASN A 323 5.87 6.72 -3.55
C ASN A 323 7.14 6.16 -4.19
N TRP A 324 7.98 5.52 -3.37
CA TRP A 324 9.10 4.73 -3.89
C TRP A 324 8.59 3.43 -4.52
N ASN A 325 9.03 3.14 -5.75
CA ASN A 325 8.58 1.96 -6.49
C ASN A 325 8.93 0.63 -5.80
N ASP A 326 9.97 0.63 -4.96
CA ASP A 326 10.44 -0.52 -4.19
C ASP A 326 9.86 -0.58 -2.76
N ALA A 327 9.05 0.39 -2.33
CA ALA A 327 8.39 0.40 -1.03
C ALA A 327 7.09 -0.43 -1.05
N LEU A 328 7.19 -1.74 -1.26
CA LEU A 328 6.02 -2.62 -1.34
C LEU A 328 6.14 -3.79 -0.37
N PRO A 329 5.51 -3.75 0.82
CA PRO A 329 4.82 -2.63 1.49
C PRO A 329 5.69 -1.87 2.49
N LEU A 330 6.93 -2.33 2.63
CA LEU A 330 7.97 -1.82 3.50
C LEU A 330 9.18 -1.50 2.64
N LYS A 331 10.07 -0.64 3.15
CA LYS A 331 11.34 -0.33 2.51
C LYS A 331 12.44 -0.53 3.52
N ALA A 332 13.49 -1.25 3.11
CA ALA A 332 14.59 -1.60 3.99
C ALA A 332 15.33 -0.34 4.47
N THR A 333 15.78 -0.32 5.71
CA THR A 333 16.45 0.82 6.33
C THR A 333 17.68 1.28 5.53
N ASP A 334 18.47 0.32 5.03
CA ASP A 334 19.69 0.56 4.24
C ASP A 334 19.44 0.79 2.74
N SER A 335 18.18 1.06 2.35
CA SER A 335 17.81 1.39 0.97
C SER A 335 18.39 2.72 0.50
N ASP A 336 18.34 2.92 -0.81
CA ASP A 336 18.51 4.23 -1.43
C ASP A 336 17.25 5.08 -1.19
N TRP A 337 17.42 6.21 -0.51
CA TRP A 337 16.37 7.16 -0.14
C TRP A 337 16.35 8.40 -1.04
N ASN A 338 17.03 8.35 -2.18
CA ASN A 338 17.08 9.49 -3.09
C ASN A 338 15.72 9.81 -3.73
N VAL A 339 15.54 11.10 -4.00
CA VAL A 339 14.45 11.66 -4.80
C VAL A 339 15.02 12.75 -5.69
N THR A 340 14.85 12.60 -7.00
CA THR A 340 15.32 13.61 -7.97
C THR A 340 14.13 14.35 -8.56
N LEU A 341 14.09 15.67 -8.39
CA LEU A 341 13.08 16.57 -8.94
C LEU A 341 13.71 17.43 -10.04
N GLU A 342 13.32 17.17 -11.28
CA GLU A 342 13.82 17.90 -12.45
C GLU A 342 12.93 19.11 -12.77
N GLY A 343 13.53 20.19 -13.28
CA GLY A 343 12.79 21.30 -13.88
C GLY A 343 11.95 22.13 -12.91
N LEU A 344 12.31 22.14 -11.62
CA LEU A 344 11.66 22.99 -10.63
C LEU A 344 11.81 24.48 -10.99
N PRO A 345 10.73 25.29 -10.89
CA PRO A 345 10.81 26.73 -11.12
C PRO A 345 11.73 27.43 -10.13
N ALA A 346 12.25 28.59 -10.52
CA ALA A 346 13.02 29.43 -9.61
C ALA A 346 12.19 29.90 -8.41
N GLY A 347 12.77 29.85 -7.22
CA GLY A 347 12.11 30.20 -5.97
C GLY A 347 12.82 29.63 -4.75
N ASP A 348 12.27 29.94 -3.58
CA ASP A 348 12.72 29.40 -2.30
C ASP A 348 11.86 28.19 -1.94
N TYR A 349 12.49 27.12 -1.49
CA TYR A 349 11.90 25.85 -1.13
C TYR A 349 12.20 25.52 0.32
N VAL A 350 11.18 25.10 1.06
CA VAL A 350 11.31 24.50 2.38
C VAL A 350 11.10 23.00 2.24
N ILE A 351 12.11 22.21 2.57
CA ILE A 351 12.08 20.76 2.46
C ILE A 351 12.14 20.18 3.86
N THR A 352 11.21 19.28 4.17
CA THR A 352 11.12 18.59 5.45
C THR A 352 11.31 17.09 5.24
N LEU A 353 12.12 16.48 6.11
CA LEU A 353 12.33 15.04 6.20
C LEU A 353 11.81 14.52 7.55
N GLU A 354 11.02 13.47 7.48
CA GLU A 354 10.52 12.72 8.63
C GLU A 354 10.81 11.23 8.44
N ALA A 355 11.17 10.55 9.52
CA ALA A 355 11.34 9.11 9.55
C ALA A 355 10.82 8.52 10.86
N ALA A 356 10.33 7.29 10.81
CA ALA A 356 9.92 6.52 11.98
C ALA A 356 10.19 5.03 11.74
N ASP A 357 10.46 4.31 12.82
CA ASP A 357 10.62 2.86 12.80
C ASP A 357 9.29 2.14 13.07
N TYR A 358 9.30 0.80 13.11
CA TYR A 358 8.10 0.00 13.33
C TYR A 358 7.84 -0.31 14.83
N HIS A 359 8.68 0.23 15.71
CA HIS A 359 8.57 0.16 17.16
C HIS A 359 8.06 1.46 17.80
N GLY A 360 7.69 2.44 16.98
CA GLY A 360 7.04 3.68 17.40
C GLY A 360 8.02 4.80 17.77
N ASN A 361 9.30 4.63 17.47
CA ASN A 361 10.31 5.66 17.63
C ASN A 361 10.32 6.56 16.39
N ILE A 362 10.26 7.87 16.62
CA ILE A 362 10.17 8.89 15.57
C ILE A 362 11.45 9.72 15.60
N ALA A 363 12.11 9.87 14.46
CA ALA A 363 13.30 10.68 14.33
C ALA A 363 13.00 12.17 14.53
N ASP A 364 14.01 12.94 14.96
CA ASP A 364 13.91 14.39 14.96
C ASP A 364 13.70 14.89 13.52
N MET A 365 12.61 15.64 13.31
CA MET A 365 12.28 16.23 12.01
C MET A 365 13.42 17.16 11.55
N VAL A 366 13.84 17.01 10.29
CA VAL A 366 14.84 17.89 9.68
C VAL A 366 14.17 18.81 8.68
N THR A 367 14.48 20.10 8.75
CA THR A 367 14.04 21.10 7.77
C THR A 367 15.26 21.77 7.15
N ILE A 368 15.30 21.81 5.82
CA ILE A 368 16.33 22.50 5.03
C ILE A 368 15.68 23.50 4.07
N ASN A 369 16.38 24.58 3.79
CA ASN A 369 15.98 25.62 2.85
C ASN A 369 16.86 25.54 1.61
N VAL A 370 16.26 25.56 0.44
CA VAL A 370 16.96 25.54 -0.85
C VAL A 370 16.44 26.66 -1.71
N THR A 371 17.33 27.42 -2.35
CA THR A 371 16.97 28.44 -3.33
C THR A 371 17.35 27.98 -4.73
N ILE A 372 16.40 28.02 -5.66
CA ILE A 372 16.67 27.83 -7.09
C ILE A 372 16.71 29.21 -7.74
N GLU A 373 17.87 29.63 -8.23
CA GLU A 373 18.04 30.96 -8.82
C GLU A 373 17.27 31.09 -10.12
N GLY A 374 16.58 32.23 -10.29
CA GLY A 374 16.03 32.62 -11.58
C GLY A 374 17.15 32.82 -12.57
N GLY A 375 17.22 31.98 -13.61
CA GLY A 375 18.10 32.23 -14.73
C GLY A 375 17.82 33.63 -15.24
N THR A 376 18.81 34.52 -15.17
CA THR A 376 18.72 35.80 -15.87
C THR A 376 18.52 35.43 -17.31
N SER A 377 17.31 35.61 -17.83
CA SER A 377 17.09 35.59 -19.27
C SER A 377 17.98 36.68 -19.81
N ASP A 378 19.16 36.32 -20.32
CA ASP A 378 20.02 37.24 -21.04
C ASP A 378 19.21 37.68 -22.26
N GLU A 379 18.44 38.76 -22.09
CA GLU A 379 17.91 39.55 -23.17
C GLU A 379 19.11 40.09 -23.94
N THR A 380 19.61 39.27 -24.87
CA THR A 380 20.63 39.70 -25.80
C THR A 380 19.95 40.70 -26.74
N GLY A 381 20.06 41.98 -26.38
CA GLY A 381 19.57 43.12 -27.13
C GLY A 381 20.05 43.09 -28.59
N GLY A 382 19.13 42.80 -29.50
CA GLY A 382 19.30 42.90 -30.94
C GLY A 382 18.78 44.22 -31.48
N SER A 383 19.71 45.17 -31.59
CA SER A 383 19.61 46.53 -32.12
C SER A 383 18.67 46.78 -33.32
N ALA A 384 17.92 47.88 -33.25
CA ALA A 384 17.18 48.47 -34.37
C ALA A 384 18.12 49.15 -35.40
N THR A 385 17.89 48.87 -36.68
CA THR A 385 18.19 49.67 -37.90
C THR A 385 17.62 48.86 -39.08
N GLY A 386 16.58 49.25 -39.82
CA GLY A 386 16.44 50.46 -40.65
C GLY A 386 16.72 50.09 -42.12
N GLY A 387 15.71 50.02 -42.99
CA GLY A 387 15.91 49.81 -44.44
C GLY A 387 14.63 49.50 -45.24
N ASN A 388 14.25 50.45 -46.09
CA ASN A 388 13.15 50.42 -47.06
C ASN A 388 13.39 49.49 -48.28
N ASP A 389 12.27 49.24 -48.96
CA ASP A 389 12.05 49.14 -50.43
C ASP A 389 11.86 47.79 -51.16
N GLU A 390 10.69 47.76 -51.81
CA GLU A 390 10.35 47.34 -53.18
C GLU A 390 10.23 45.87 -53.61
N THR A 391 8.96 45.50 -53.88
CA THR A 391 8.38 44.84 -55.07
C THR A 391 8.94 43.51 -55.63
N GLY A 392 8.00 42.58 -55.88
CA GLY A 392 8.13 41.44 -56.80
C GLY A 392 7.32 40.24 -56.28
N ASN A 393 6.00 40.18 -56.52
CA ASN A 393 5.39 39.43 -57.63
C ASN A 393 6.02 38.05 -57.88
N ASP A 394 5.35 36.98 -57.43
CA ASP A 394 5.01 35.85 -58.30
C ASP A 394 3.93 34.93 -57.69
N THR A 395 2.75 35.04 -58.30
CA THR A 395 1.88 33.98 -58.85
C THR A 395 2.22 32.51 -58.55
N ASN A 396 1.20 31.79 -58.07
CA ASN A 396 0.75 30.42 -58.40
C ASN A 396 0.31 29.67 -57.12
N ASP A 397 -0.66 28.78 -57.09
CA ASP A 397 -1.74 28.33 -57.98
C ASP A 397 -2.43 27.18 -57.19
N PHE A 398 -3.72 26.98 -57.42
CA PHE A 398 -4.61 25.86 -57.05
C PHE A 398 -3.96 24.57 -56.48
N THR A 399 -4.50 23.88 -55.46
CA THR A 399 -5.76 23.11 -55.51
C THR A 399 -6.04 22.45 -54.15
N THR A 400 -7.31 22.46 -53.73
CA THR A 400 -7.89 21.52 -52.76
C THR A 400 -8.35 20.26 -53.50
N GLY A 401 -7.78 19.10 -53.16
CA GLY A 401 -8.17 17.80 -53.72
C GLY A 401 -8.62 16.85 -52.62
N ALA A 402 -9.91 16.49 -52.69
CA ALA A 402 -10.49 15.36 -51.97
C ALA A 402 -9.84 14.05 -52.41
N ASN A 403 -9.78 13.07 -51.51
CA ASN A 403 -10.00 11.69 -51.92
C ASN A 403 -10.66 10.89 -50.80
N ASP A 404 -11.73 10.24 -51.24
CA ASP A 404 -12.64 9.33 -50.59
C ASP A 404 -12.03 7.92 -50.48
N ASP A 405 -12.76 7.06 -49.75
CA ASP A 405 -12.80 5.59 -49.87
C ASP A 405 -11.60 4.77 -49.36
N THR A 406 -11.76 3.91 -48.35
CA THR A 406 -12.56 2.65 -48.39
C THR A 406 -12.26 1.71 -47.21
N GLY A 407 -13.33 1.12 -46.65
CA GLY A 407 -13.35 -0.22 -46.02
C GLY A 407 -13.01 -0.26 -44.53
N GLY A 408 -13.81 -0.81 -43.61
CA GLY A 408 -15.01 -1.63 -43.74
C GLY A 408 -14.98 -2.73 -42.68
N ASN A 409 -16.13 -2.93 -42.03
CA ASN A 409 -16.65 -4.20 -41.52
C ASN A 409 -16.23 -4.70 -40.11
N ASP A 410 -17.16 -4.56 -39.15
CA ASP A 410 -18.14 -5.61 -38.76
C ASP A 410 -18.20 -6.03 -37.26
N THR A 411 -19.46 -6.23 -36.83
CA THR A 411 -19.96 -6.96 -35.64
C THR A 411 -19.92 -6.25 -34.28
N ALA A 412 -20.93 -6.30 -33.39
CA ALA A 412 -22.27 -6.87 -33.42
C ALA A 412 -23.16 -6.18 -32.36
N ASN A 413 -24.45 -6.36 -32.56
CA ASN A 413 -25.62 -5.86 -31.83
C ASN A 413 -26.02 -6.82 -30.69
N ALA A 414 -26.35 -6.30 -29.49
CA ALA A 414 -27.19 -6.87 -28.42
C ALA A 414 -26.80 -6.19 -27.09
N ASP A 415 -27.63 -5.97 -26.07
CA ASP A 415 -29.07 -5.92 -25.81
C ASP A 415 -29.18 -5.38 -24.35
N GLY A 416 -30.32 -4.84 -23.95
CA GLY A 416 -30.50 -4.10 -22.70
C GLY A 416 -30.67 -4.92 -21.41
N GLY A 417 -30.66 -4.20 -20.28
CA GLY A 417 -30.99 -4.64 -18.91
C GLY A 417 -29.80 -5.27 -18.18
N ASP A 418 -29.60 -5.11 -16.88
CA ASP A 418 -30.49 -4.70 -15.78
C ASP A 418 -29.61 -4.18 -14.61
N ASP A 419 -30.11 -3.20 -13.86
CA ASP A 419 -29.45 -2.62 -12.69
C ASP A 419 -29.69 -3.52 -11.47
N THR A 420 -28.66 -4.22 -10.97
CA THR A 420 -28.67 -4.78 -9.61
C THR A 420 -27.24 -4.85 -9.07
N SER A 421 -26.91 -3.87 -8.24
CA SER A 421 -25.70 -3.76 -7.45
C SER A 421 -25.66 -4.86 -6.37
N GLY A 422 -24.99 -5.97 -6.66
CA GLY A 422 -24.51 -6.91 -5.64
C GLY A 422 -23.03 -6.67 -5.40
N CYS A 423 -22.67 -6.17 -4.22
CA CYS A 423 -21.28 -6.03 -3.79
C CYS A 423 -20.69 -7.43 -3.54
N SER A 424 -20.04 -8.00 -4.55
CA SER A 424 -19.14 -9.14 -4.34
C SER A 424 -17.76 -8.63 -3.96
N CYS A 425 -17.34 -8.95 -2.73
CA CYS A 425 -15.96 -8.78 -2.29
C CYS A 425 -15.10 -9.83 -3.03
N THR A 426 -14.72 -9.54 -4.27
CA THR A 426 -13.68 -10.30 -4.96
C THR A 426 -12.32 -9.73 -4.58
N THR A 427 -11.46 -10.57 -4.00
CA THR A 427 -10.06 -10.25 -3.76
C THR A 427 -9.33 -10.23 -5.10
N SER A 428 -9.31 -9.07 -5.77
CA SER A 428 -8.46 -8.84 -6.93
C SER A 428 -7.01 -8.72 -6.46
N GLY A 429 -6.26 -9.81 -6.56
CA GLY A 429 -4.80 -9.76 -6.62
C GLY A 429 -4.40 -9.13 -7.95
N SER A 430 -4.26 -7.81 -8.00
CA SER A 430 -3.65 -7.10 -9.12
C SER A 430 -2.15 -7.07 -8.92
N GLY A 431 -1.42 -7.89 -9.68
CA GLY A 431 -0.01 -7.61 -9.96
C GLY A 431 0.06 -6.25 -10.66
N ARG A 432 0.58 -5.24 -9.96
CA ARG A 432 0.79 -3.89 -10.51
C ARG A 432 2.04 -3.91 -11.38
N GLU A 433 1.85 -3.87 -12.69
CA GLU A 433 2.82 -3.25 -13.58
C GLU A 433 2.82 -1.75 -13.28
N GLY A 434 3.91 -1.26 -12.68
CA GLY A 434 4.10 0.16 -12.39
C GLY A 434 3.95 1.00 -13.65
N ALA A 435 2.94 1.86 -13.66
CA ALA A 435 2.81 2.90 -14.67
C ALA A 435 3.96 3.88 -14.47
N ALA A 436 4.98 3.76 -15.33
CA ALA A 436 6.06 4.73 -15.44
C ALA A 436 5.47 6.12 -15.71
N PHE A 437 5.55 7.01 -14.71
CA PHE A 437 5.34 8.43 -14.90
C PHE A 437 6.47 8.99 -15.77
N MET A 438 6.21 9.09 -17.08
CA MET A 438 6.91 10.01 -17.97
C MET A 438 6.14 11.33 -17.93
N LEU A 439 6.53 12.26 -17.05
CA LEU A 439 5.86 13.57 -16.97
C LEU A 439 6.81 14.70 -16.56
N LEU A 440 7.72 15.07 -17.47
CA LEU A 440 8.11 16.45 -17.79
C LEU A 440 9.12 16.45 -18.93
N GLY A 441 8.63 16.52 -20.17
CA GLY A 441 9.50 16.48 -21.35
C GLY A 441 8.83 17.03 -22.59
N LEU A 442 8.21 18.22 -22.53
CA LEU A 442 7.63 18.86 -23.70
C LEU A 442 7.51 20.39 -23.58
N MET A 443 8.63 21.11 -23.45
CA MET A 443 8.79 22.47 -24.01
C MET A 443 10.27 22.75 -24.29
N GLY A 444 10.70 22.69 -25.55
CA GLY A 444 12.09 23.01 -25.91
C GLY A 444 12.56 22.67 -27.32
N LEU A 445 11.69 22.59 -28.33
CA LEU A 445 12.12 22.45 -29.73
C LEU A 445 12.24 23.83 -30.39
N GLY A 446 13.39 24.47 -30.18
CA GLY A 446 13.78 25.74 -30.80
C GLY A 446 15.25 25.76 -31.24
N ALA A 447 15.50 25.31 -32.47
CA ALA A 447 16.65 25.67 -33.32
C ALA A 447 18.10 25.42 -32.79
N MET A 448 18.67 24.25 -33.09
CA MET A 448 20.13 24.10 -33.19
C MET A 448 20.57 23.86 -34.64
N ARG A 449 20.98 24.96 -35.28
CA ARG A 449 21.52 25.01 -36.65
C ARG A 449 22.99 24.57 -36.63
N ARG A 450 23.23 23.37 -37.15
CA ARG A 450 24.55 22.78 -37.45
C ARG A 450 25.42 23.74 -38.27
N ARG A 451 26.56 24.20 -37.73
CA ARG A 451 27.63 24.82 -38.52
C ARG A 451 28.93 24.04 -38.31
N ARG A 452 29.36 23.40 -39.40
CA ARG A 452 30.69 22.81 -39.58
C ARG A 452 31.76 23.90 -39.52
N ARG A 453 32.86 23.63 -38.82
CA ARG A 453 34.20 23.68 -39.41
C ARG A 453 34.92 22.40 -39.04
#